data_AF-A0A1X2HHA0-F1
#
_entry.id   AF-A0A1X2HHA0-F1
#
_cell.length_a   1.000
_cell.length_b   1.000
_cell.length_c   1.000
_cell.angle_alpha   90.00
_cell.angle_beta   90.00
_cell.angle_gamma   90.00
#
_symmetry.space_group_name_H-M   'P 1'
#
loop_
_entity.id
_entity.type
_entity.pdbx_description
1 polymer ?
#
loop_
_entity_poly.entity_id
_entity_poly.type
_entity_poly.pdbx_seq_one_letter_code
_entity_poly.pdbx_strand_id
1 'polypeptide(L)'
;MLRRWLYHYELSNAMVRLVTLTVINWSVSAFVSSYYGDDQPIWKWMTICSILLVCNVCKIMLANNKNYHKTMLNHKSTVVRVLVLPLSIVVVLTMLATMHQVSQLRSQALLETVQSAGVKHAELADAEIRVMIFVLSAWTPKSITKRQTFRETTLTLKPQDSPKISFFYRFILGEPPTEEKKRQMGPAIEAEMAAHQDLLILPCSDKYEDLSKKVFSTIEWADQYAFDYLIKTDDDIFARWDTISEELVALGRTERYWQGLSYY
;
A
#
# COMPACT_ATOMS: atom_id res chain seq x y z
N MET A 1 30.51 31.30 29.20
CA MET A 1 30.63 29.86 29.55
C MET A 1 30.50 28.91 28.36
N LEU A 2 29.65 29.18 27.35
CA LEU A 2 29.51 28.36 26.14
C LEU A 2 30.82 28.15 25.34
N ARG A 3 31.70 29.16 25.33
CA ARG A 3 33.01 29.15 24.64
C ARG A 3 34.00 28.10 25.16
N ARG A 4 33.95 27.80 26.47
CA ARG A 4 34.87 26.85 27.11
C ARG A 4 34.34 25.41 27.00
N TRP A 5 33.01 25.26 26.92
CA TRP A 5 32.33 24.00 26.71
C TRP A 5 32.61 23.37 25.34
N LEU A 6 33.01 24.15 24.32
CA LEU A 6 33.17 23.69 22.94
C LEU A 6 34.59 23.18 22.58
N TYR A 7 35.63 23.51 23.36
CA TYR A 7 37.02 23.43 22.87
C TYR A 7 37.98 22.46 23.58
N HIS A 8 37.59 21.80 24.69
CA HIS A 8 38.42 20.73 25.26
C HIS A 8 38.07 19.38 24.64
N TYR A 9 38.90 18.96 23.69
CA TYR A 9 38.85 17.66 23.03
C TYR A 9 39.49 16.59 23.93
N GLU A 10 38.72 16.18 24.94
CA GLU A 10 38.90 14.85 25.54
C GLU A 10 37.79 13.96 25.01
N LEU A 11 38.09 12.69 24.73
CA LEU A 11 37.12 11.73 24.17
C LEU A 11 35.81 11.70 24.97
N SER A 12 35.92 11.88 26.29
CA SER A 12 34.81 12.03 27.23
C SER A 12 33.90 13.21 26.90
N ASN A 13 34.45 14.38 26.58
CA ASN A 13 33.68 15.57 26.22
C ASN A 13 33.00 15.44 24.86
N ALA A 14 33.62 14.73 23.91
CA ALA A 14 32.99 14.44 22.61
C ALA A 14 31.79 13.50 22.76
N MET A 15 31.92 12.47 23.62
CA MET A 15 30.83 11.53 23.94
C MET A 15 29.69 12.23 24.68
N VAL A 16 29.99 13.06 25.68
CA VAL A 16 28.97 13.84 26.41
C VAL A 16 28.22 14.79 25.46
N ARG A 17 28.91 15.40 24.50
CA ARG A 17 28.27 16.25 23.45
C ARG A 17 27.42 15.45 22.49
N LEU A 18 27.86 14.26 22.10
CA LEU A 18 27.08 13.37 21.24
C LEU A 18 25.79 12.96 21.96
N VAL A 19 25.90 12.52 23.22
CA VAL A 19 24.76 12.11 24.04
C VAL A 19 23.80 13.29 24.27
N THR A 20 24.29 14.47 24.63
CA THR A 20 23.42 15.66 24.80
C THR A 20 22.74 16.07 23.50
N LEU A 21 23.43 16.01 22.36
CA LEU A 21 22.83 16.31 21.06
C LEU A 21 21.76 15.27 20.67
N THR A 22 22.01 13.99 20.93
CA THR A 22 21.03 12.92 20.70
C THR A 22 19.80 13.08 21.57
N VAL A 23 19.98 13.42 22.86
CA VAL A 23 18.87 13.68 23.78
C VAL A 23 18.05 14.88 23.32
N ILE A 24 18.70 15.99 22.93
CA ILE A 24 18.00 17.16 22.39
C ILE A 24 17.22 16.80 21.11
N ASN A 25 17.84 16.02 20.21
CA ASN A 25 17.19 15.60 18.98
C ASN A 25 15.97 14.72 19.26
N TRP A 26 16.07 13.77 20.19
CA TRP A 26 14.94 12.94 20.62
C TRP A 26 13.82 13.76 21.25
N SER A 27 14.14 14.73 22.10
CA SER A 27 13.15 15.63 22.71
C SER A 27 12.44 16.50 21.67
N VAL A 28 13.16 17.02 20.67
CA VAL A 28 12.57 17.81 19.57
C VAL A 28 11.71 16.93 18.67
N SER A 29 12.17 15.72 18.32
CA SER A 29 11.39 14.77 17.55
C SER A 29 10.11 14.33 18.29
N ALA A 30 10.19 14.11 19.61
CA ALA A 30 9.02 13.78 20.43
C ALA A 30 8.03 14.95 20.49
N PHE A 31 8.50 16.19 20.66
CA PHE A 31 7.67 17.38 20.65
C PHE A 31 6.96 17.59 19.31
N VAL A 32 7.69 17.50 18.19
CA VAL A 32 7.11 17.59 16.85
C VAL A 32 6.10 16.46 16.63
N SER A 33 6.39 15.24 17.09
CA SER A 33 5.45 14.13 16.97
C SER A 33 4.16 14.35 17.77
N SER A 34 4.25 14.96 18.95
CA SER A 34 3.09 15.30 19.78
C SER A 34 2.22 16.41 19.18
N TYR A 35 2.79 17.32 18.39
CA TYR A 35 2.07 18.46 17.82
C TYR A 35 1.29 18.11 16.55
N TYR A 36 1.85 17.27 15.68
CA TYR A 36 1.25 17.00 14.35
C TYR A 36 0.21 15.86 14.34
N GLY A 37 0.03 15.10 15.43
CA GLY A 37 -0.92 13.97 15.49
C GLY A 37 -0.56 12.82 14.53
N ASP A 38 -1.15 11.63 14.70
CA ASP A 38 -0.74 10.43 13.96
C ASP A 38 -1.09 10.46 12.46
N ASP A 39 -1.95 11.39 12.05
CA ASP A 39 -2.51 11.46 10.69
C ASP A 39 -1.57 12.10 9.65
N GLN A 40 -0.46 12.72 10.06
CA GLN A 40 0.45 13.43 9.14
C GLN A 40 1.93 13.05 9.29
N PRO A 41 2.30 11.78 8.99
CA PRO A 41 3.66 11.28 9.17
C PRO A 41 4.70 11.98 8.26
N ILE A 42 4.29 12.43 7.07
CA ILE A 42 5.19 13.09 6.10
C ILE A 42 5.60 14.49 6.58
N TRP A 43 4.67 15.26 7.16
CA TRP A 43 4.94 16.60 7.69
C TRP A 43 5.82 16.55 8.94
N LYS A 44 5.62 15.56 9.82
CA LYS A 44 6.53 15.27 10.94
C LYS A 44 7.96 15.08 10.45
N TRP A 45 8.13 14.25 9.41
CA TRP A 45 9.42 13.96 8.80
C TRP A 45 10.11 15.19 8.21
N MET A 46 9.41 15.95 7.36
CA MET A 46 9.97 17.15 6.74
C MET A 46 10.42 18.18 7.78
N THR A 47 9.66 18.33 8.86
CA THR A 47 9.95 19.28 9.93
C THR A 47 11.21 18.87 10.72
N ILE A 48 11.32 17.58 11.09
CA ILE A 48 12.49 17.06 11.80
C ILE A 48 13.76 17.18 10.92
N CYS A 49 13.68 16.79 9.64
CA CYS A 49 14.80 16.90 8.71
C CYS A 49 15.24 18.36 8.50
N SER A 50 14.30 19.30 8.43
CA SER A 50 14.60 20.73 8.27
C SER A 50 15.29 21.30 9.50
N ILE A 51 14.82 20.96 10.70
CA ILE A 51 15.45 21.39 11.97
C ILE A 51 16.88 20.84 12.07
N LEU A 52 17.08 19.55 11.75
CA LEU A 52 18.40 18.92 11.75
C LEU A 52 19.36 19.56 10.74
N LEU A 53 18.86 19.93 9.55
CA LEU A 53 19.64 20.63 8.53
C LEU A 53 20.13 21.99 9.05
N VAL A 54 19.23 22.80 9.63
CA VAL A 54 19.56 24.12 10.18
C VAL A 54 20.58 23.99 11.31
N CYS A 55 20.38 23.06 12.24
CA CYS A 55 21.33 22.81 13.33
C CYS A 55 22.73 22.44 12.80
N ASN A 56 22.82 21.64 11.75
CA ASN A 56 24.09 21.25 11.12
C ASN A 56 24.76 22.43 10.41
N VAL A 57 24.01 23.28 9.71
CA VAL A 57 24.53 24.50 9.09
C VAL A 57 25.08 25.45 10.16
N CYS A 58 24.33 25.69 11.24
CA CYS A 58 24.79 26.52 12.36
C CYS A 58 26.08 25.96 12.99
N LYS A 59 26.18 24.63 13.17
CA LYS A 59 27.37 23.98 13.71
C LYS A 59 28.60 24.18 12.82
N ILE A 60 28.45 24.08 11.49
CA ILE A 60 29.52 24.31 10.52
C ILE A 60 29.95 25.78 10.55
N MET A 61 29.01 26.72 10.58
CA MET A 61 29.32 28.15 10.65
C MET A 61 30.07 28.52 11.94
N LEU A 62 29.70 27.94 13.08
CA LEU A 62 30.38 28.16 14.35
C LEU A 62 31.78 27.52 14.41
N ALA A 63 31.98 26.39 13.73
CA ALA A 63 33.27 25.70 13.65
C ALA A 63 34.27 26.39 12.72
N ASN A 64 33.81 27.22 11.77
CA ASN A 64 34.66 27.88 10.77
C ASN A 64 35.30 29.21 11.24
N ASN A 65 35.34 29.48 12.55
CA ASN A 65 35.91 30.71 13.10
C ASN A 65 37.44 30.65 13.16
N LYS A 66 38.12 31.62 12.52
CA LYS A 66 39.56 31.61 12.14
C LYS A 66 40.57 31.55 13.30
N ASN A 67 40.15 31.58 14.56
CA ASN A 67 41.06 31.68 15.70
C ASN A 67 41.61 30.33 16.22
N TYR A 68 41.31 29.21 15.56
CA TYR A 68 41.75 27.87 15.99
C TYR A 68 42.27 27.05 14.81
N HIS A 69 43.48 27.35 14.36
CA HIS A 69 44.25 26.46 13.49
C HIS A 69 45.61 26.19 14.13
N LYS A 70 45.68 25.11 14.93
CA LYS A 70 46.96 24.53 15.33
C LYS A 70 46.88 23.00 15.39
N THR A 71 46.51 22.40 14.26
CA THR A 71 46.95 21.08 13.78
C THR A 71 46.20 20.79 12.47
N MET A 72 46.93 20.38 11.42
CA MET A 72 46.33 19.94 10.15
C MET A 72 45.57 18.62 10.37
N LEU A 73 44.32 18.73 10.83
CA LEU A 73 43.36 17.64 10.77
C LEU A 73 42.57 17.78 9.47
N ASN A 74 42.50 16.70 8.70
CA ASN A 74 41.83 16.66 7.41
C ASN A 74 40.29 16.78 7.61
N HIS A 75 39.81 18.01 7.76
CA HIS A 75 38.44 18.34 8.18
C HIS A 75 37.36 17.69 7.31
N LYS A 76 37.65 17.39 6.03
CA LYS A 76 36.74 16.65 5.15
C LYS A 76 36.49 15.22 5.63
N SER A 77 37.52 14.53 6.13
CA SER A 77 37.41 13.14 6.59
C SER A 77 36.71 13.02 7.94
N THR A 78 37.01 13.93 8.88
CA THR A 78 36.43 13.90 10.23
C THR A 78 34.94 14.27 10.21
N VAL A 79 34.52 15.24 9.37
CA VAL A 79 33.10 15.61 9.24
C VAL A 79 32.29 14.47 8.63
N VAL A 80 32.82 13.80 7.60
CA VAL A 80 32.13 12.65 6.98
C VAL A 80 31.99 11.48 7.96
N ARG A 81 33.05 11.16 8.71
CA ARG A 81 33.05 10.01 9.63
C ARG A 81 32.24 10.24 10.91
N VAL A 82 32.29 11.43 11.48
CA VAL A 82 31.67 11.71 12.79
C VAL A 82 30.26 12.28 12.66
N LEU A 83 29.90 12.86 11.51
CA LEU A 83 28.61 13.53 11.33
C LEU A 83 27.75 12.85 10.26
N VAL A 84 28.28 12.67 9.05
CA VAL A 84 27.48 12.22 7.90
C VAL A 84 27.12 10.73 8.00
N LEU A 85 28.11 9.88 8.30
CA LEU A 85 27.90 8.43 8.42
C LEU A 85 26.88 8.05 9.52
N PRO A 86 27.04 8.48 10.79
CA PRO A 86 26.07 8.11 11.83
C PRO A 86 24.68 8.69 11.55
N LEU A 87 24.58 9.90 10.96
CA LEU A 87 23.29 10.47 10.57
C LEU A 87 22.62 9.65 9.47
N SER A 88 23.35 9.22 8.45
CA SER A 88 22.80 8.37 7.38
C SER A 88 22.30 7.03 7.90
N ILE A 89 23.00 6.42 8.87
CA ILE A 89 22.58 5.18 9.50
C ILE A 89 21.28 5.38 10.27
N VAL A 90 21.18 6.45 11.06
CA VAL A 90 19.95 6.77 11.79
C VAL A 90 18.79 7.00 10.83
N VAL A 91 18.98 7.76 9.75
CA VAL A 91 17.92 8.02 8.75
C VAL A 91 17.43 6.72 8.12
N VAL A 92 18.33 5.82 7.71
CA VAL A 92 17.97 4.53 7.11
C VAL A 92 17.22 3.65 8.11
N LEU A 93 17.69 3.57 9.37
CA LEU A 93 17.02 2.78 10.41
C LEU A 93 15.64 3.34 10.74
N THR A 94 15.49 4.67 10.81
CA THR A 94 14.19 5.32 11.03
C THR A 94 13.24 5.08 9.85
N MET A 95 13.75 5.11 8.61
CA MET A 95 12.95 4.81 7.42
C MET A 95 12.42 3.37 7.47
N LEU A 96 13.28 2.39 7.76
CA LEU A 96 12.88 0.98 7.86
C LEU A 96 11.85 0.75 8.98
N ALA A 97 12.05 1.36 10.16
CA ALA A 97 11.11 1.28 11.26
C ALA A 97 9.73 1.86 10.90
N THR A 98 9.70 3.01 10.21
CA THR A 98 8.44 3.64 9.78
C THR A 98 7.71 2.85 8.69
N MET A 99 8.43 2.27 7.72
CA MET A 99 7.82 1.38 6.73
C MET A 99 7.22 0.14 7.40
N HIS A 100 7.90 -0.42 8.41
CA HIS A 100 7.37 -1.54 9.17
C HIS A 100 6.12 -1.15 9.97
N GLN A 101 6.13 0.02 10.62
CA GLN A 101 4.98 0.53 11.37
C GLN A 101 3.77 0.80 10.47
N VAL A 102 3.96 1.43 9.30
CA VAL A 102 2.90 1.65 8.31
C VAL A 102 2.32 0.31 7.81
N SER A 103 3.19 -0.69 7.59
CA SER A 103 2.73 -2.03 7.22
C SER A 103 1.89 -2.66 8.33
N GLN A 104 2.29 -2.53 9.60
CA GLN A 104 1.53 -3.08 10.72
C GLN A 104 0.19 -2.38 10.91
N LEU A 105 0.15 -1.05 10.81
CA LEU A 105 -1.10 -0.28 10.89
C LEU A 105 -2.08 -0.68 9.78
N ARG A 106 -1.58 -0.90 8.56
CA ARG A 106 -2.41 -1.39 7.45
C ARG A 106 -2.97 -2.78 7.75
N SER A 107 -2.17 -3.69 8.30
CA SER A 107 -2.64 -5.03 8.68
C SER A 107 -3.63 -5.01 9.85
N GLN A 108 -3.47 -4.12 10.82
CA GLN A 108 -4.39 -3.96 11.95
C GLN A 108 -5.73 -3.36 11.52
N ALA A 109 -5.72 -2.33 10.67
CA ALA A 109 -6.94 -1.78 10.08
C ALA A 109 -7.72 -2.84 9.28
N LEU A 110 -7.00 -3.74 8.61
CA LEU A 110 -7.60 -4.87 7.89
C LEU A 110 -8.26 -5.87 8.86
N LEU A 111 -7.60 -6.20 9.97
CA LEU A 111 -8.15 -7.06 11.03
C LEU A 111 -9.38 -6.47 11.74
N GLU A 112 -9.40 -5.15 11.98
CA GLU A 112 -10.57 -4.45 12.51
C GLU A 112 -11.74 -4.46 11.52
N THR A 113 -11.43 -4.38 10.22
CA THR A 113 -12.44 -4.53 9.15
C THR A 113 -13.04 -5.94 9.14
N VAL A 114 -12.21 -6.99 9.30
CA VAL A 114 -12.64 -8.40 9.43
C VAL A 114 -13.61 -8.64 10.61
N GLN A 115 -13.51 -7.83 11.68
CA GLN A 115 -14.40 -7.95 12.85
C GLN A 115 -15.71 -7.16 12.71
N SER A 116 -15.76 -6.18 11.81
CA SER A 116 -17.03 -5.55 11.45
C SER A 116 -17.79 -6.48 10.50
N ALA A 117 -19.05 -6.80 10.80
CA ALA A 117 -19.90 -7.50 9.85
C ALA A 117 -19.86 -6.71 8.53
N GLY A 118 -19.28 -7.31 7.49
CA GLY A 118 -18.96 -6.62 6.24
C GLY A 118 -20.13 -5.79 5.74
N VAL A 119 -19.83 -4.62 5.17
CA VAL A 119 -20.87 -3.70 4.70
C VAL A 119 -21.64 -4.39 3.57
N LYS A 120 -22.96 -4.20 3.50
CA LYS A 120 -23.71 -4.71 2.36
C LYS A 120 -23.28 -3.97 1.09
N HIS A 121 -22.84 -4.69 0.07
CA HIS A 121 -22.52 -4.09 -1.22
C HIS A 121 -23.80 -3.61 -1.90
N ALA A 122 -23.83 -2.37 -2.42
CA ALA A 122 -25.04 -1.73 -2.95
C ALA A 122 -25.68 -2.50 -4.13
N GLU A 123 -24.85 -3.10 -4.98
CA GLU A 123 -25.29 -3.88 -6.14
C GLU A 123 -25.54 -5.36 -5.85
N LEU A 124 -25.29 -5.81 -4.61
CA LEU A 124 -25.54 -7.20 -4.21
C LEU A 124 -26.89 -7.25 -3.51
N ALA A 125 -27.87 -7.88 -4.18
CA ALA A 125 -29.23 -7.96 -3.67
C ALA A 125 -29.30 -8.80 -2.38
N ASP A 126 -30.38 -8.62 -1.62
CA ASP A 126 -30.61 -9.48 -0.46
C ASP A 126 -31.06 -10.85 -0.92
N ALA A 127 -30.30 -11.87 -0.56
CA ALA A 127 -30.58 -13.26 -0.87
C ALA A 127 -30.06 -14.17 0.24
N GLU A 128 -30.60 -15.39 0.30
CA GLU A 128 -30.10 -16.43 1.18
C GLU A 128 -28.63 -16.74 0.90
N ILE A 129 -28.22 -16.77 -0.37
CA ILE A 129 -26.82 -16.95 -0.78
C ILE A 129 -26.38 -15.75 -1.61
N ARG A 130 -25.29 -15.11 -1.19
CA ARG A 130 -24.68 -13.97 -1.86
C ARG A 130 -23.33 -14.36 -2.42
N VAL A 131 -23.15 -14.21 -3.72
CA VAL A 131 -21.94 -14.63 -4.43
C VAL A 131 -21.26 -13.44 -5.06
N MET A 132 -19.97 -13.28 -4.81
CA MET A 132 -19.12 -12.33 -5.50
C MET A 132 -18.23 -13.05 -6.53
N ILE A 133 -18.31 -12.62 -7.78
CA ILE A 133 -17.52 -13.16 -8.90
C ILE A 133 -16.49 -12.12 -9.32
N PHE A 134 -15.22 -12.49 -9.29
CA PHE A 134 -14.13 -11.66 -9.78
C PHE A 134 -13.44 -12.32 -10.96
N VAL A 135 -13.49 -11.64 -12.10
CA VAL A 135 -12.87 -12.08 -13.34
C VAL A 135 -11.56 -11.32 -13.54
N LEU A 136 -10.43 -12.00 -13.40
CA LEU A 136 -9.12 -11.38 -13.62
C LEU A 136 -8.91 -11.13 -15.10
N SER A 137 -8.62 -9.88 -15.47
CA SER A 137 -8.35 -9.48 -16.86
C SER A 137 -7.23 -8.46 -16.93
N ALA A 138 -6.64 -8.20 -18.10
CA ALA A 138 -5.45 -7.37 -18.22
C ALA A 138 -5.66 -6.10 -19.09
N TRP A 139 -4.69 -5.18 -19.00
CA TRP A 139 -4.55 -4.02 -19.90
C TRP A 139 -3.97 -4.44 -21.26
N THR A 140 -4.71 -5.26 -22.01
CA THR A 140 -4.34 -5.66 -23.38
C THR A 140 -5.56 -5.59 -24.32
N PRO A 141 -5.35 -5.34 -25.63
CA PRO A 141 -6.43 -5.38 -26.61
C PRO A 141 -7.14 -6.74 -26.63
N LYS A 142 -6.38 -7.84 -26.50
CA LYS A 142 -6.93 -9.20 -26.43
C LYS A 142 -7.87 -9.36 -25.23
N SER A 143 -7.48 -8.83 -24.06
CA SER A 143 -8.31 -8.87 -22.87
C SER A 143 -9.59 -8.05 -23.01
N ILE A 144 -9.58 -6.91 -23.72
CA ILE A 144 -10.82 -6.17 -24.04
C ILE A 144 -11.78 -7.07 -24.82
N THR A 145 -11.31 -7.71 -25.90
CA THR A 145 -12.14 -8.64 -26.68
C THR A 145 -12.64 -9.79 -25.84
N LYS A 146 -11.79 -10.39 -25.01
CA LYS A 146 -12.19 -11.47 -24.10
C LYS A 146 -13.27 -11.04 -23.13
N ARG A 147 -13.18 -9.86 -22.51
CA ARG A 147 -14.23 -9.34 -21.62
C ARG A 147 -15.55 -9.16 -22.37
N GLN A 148 -15.49 -8.64 -23.59
CA GLN A 148 -16.70 -8.52 -24.42
C GLN A 148 -17.30 -9.90 -24.74
N THR A 149 -16.48 -10.86 -25.15
CA THR A 149 -16.93 -12.25 -25.36
C THR A 149 -17.51 -12.85 -24.08
N PHE A 150 -16.90 -12.60 -22.93
CA PHE A 150 -17.38 -13.10 -21.64
C PHE A 150 -18.77 -12.53 -21.28
N ARG A 151 -19.02 -11.25 -21.59
CA ARG A 151 -20.35 -10.61 -21.47
C ARG A 151 -21.39 -11.24 -22.39
N GLU A 152 -21.02 -11.50 -23.64
CA GLU A 152 -21.92 -12.03 -24.67
C GLU A 152 -22.16 -13.54 -24.55
N THR A 153 -21.35 -14.26 -23.77
CA THR A 153 -21.42 -15.73 -23.64
C THR A 153 -21.67 -16.15 -22.21
N THR A 154 -20.62 -16.34 -21.41
CA THR A 154 -20.65 -16.82 -20.02
C THR A 154 -21.66 -16.04 -19.17
N LEU A 155 -21.66 -14.71 -19.21
CA LEU A 155 -22.58 -13.90 -18.39
C LEU A 155 -24.05 -14.00 -18.82
N THR A 156 -24.35 -14.42 -20.04
CA THR A 156 -25.76 -14.65 -20.46
C THR A 156 -26.40 -15.84 -19.73
N LEU A 157 -25.56 -16.74 -19.20
CA LEU A 157 -25.99 -17.89 -18.40
C LEU A 157 -26.16 -17.55 -16.93
N LYS A 158 -25.86 -16.30 -16.51
CA LYS A 158 -26.08 -15.84 -15.14
C LYS A 158 -27.60 -15.84 -14.87
N PRO A 159 -28.09 -16.57 -13.87
CA PRO A 159 -29.50 -16.50 -13.49
C PRO A 159 -29.83 -15.10 -12.99
N GLN A 160 -31.11 -14.72 -13.12
CA GLN A 160 -31.59 -13.47 -12.52
C GLN A 160 -31.53 -13.56 -11.00
N ASP A 161 -31.22 -12.43 -10.36
CA ASP A 161 -31.17 -12.37 -8.90
C ASP A 161 -32.54 -12.74 -8.31
N SER A 162 -32.51 -13.65 -7.34
CA SER A 162 -33.70 -14.19 -6.68
C SER A 162 -33.52 -14.15 -5.16
N PRO A 163 -34.58 -14.33 -4.37
CA PRO A 163 -34.46 -14.40 -2.91
C PRO A 163 -33.54 -15.54 -2.42
N LYS A 164 -33.31 -16.57 -3.25
CA LYS A 164 -32.43 -17.70 -2.92
C LYS A 164 -30.96 -17.39 -3.19
N ILE A 165 -30.66 -16.76 -4.31
CA ILE A 165 -29.28 -16.48 -4.71
C ILE A 165 -29.17 -15.14 -5.44
N SER A 166 -28.15 -14.36 -5.07
CA SER A 166 -27.75 -13.14 -5.77
C SER A 166 -26.28 -13.16 -6.13
N PHE A 167 -25.99 -12.61 -7.30
CA PHE A 167 -24.66 -12.58 -7.89
C PHE A 167 -24.23 -11.15 -8.20
N PHE A 168 -23.08 -10.78 -7.67
CA PHE A 168 -22.33 -9.60 -8.04
C PHE A 168 -21.10 -10.01 -8.84
N TYR A 169 -20.77 -9.28 -9.92
CA TYR A 169 -19.55 -9.54 -10.66
C TYR A 169 -18.79 -8.26 -11.02
N ARG A 170 -17.46 -8.37 -11.08
CA ARG A 170 -16.56 -7.35 -11.62
C ARG A 170 -15.39 -7.96 -12.37
N PHE A 171 -15.00 -7.30 -13.45
CA PHE A 171 -13.70 -7.50 -14.07
C PHE A 171 -12.63 -6.75 -13.29
N ILE A 172 -11.61 -7.46 -12.83
CA ILE A 172 -10.53 -6.89 -12.02
C ILE A 172 -9.34 -6.57 -12.90
N LEU A 173 -8.93 -5.30 -12.87
CA LEU A 173 -7.70 -4.80 -13.47
C LEU A 173 -6.80 -4.21 -12.37
N GLY A 174 -5.49 -4.36 -12.50
CA GLY A 174 -4.56 -3.54 -11.74
C GLY A 174 -4.40 -2.16 -12.39
N GLU A 175 -3.55 -1.32 -11.81
CA GLU A 175 -2.99 -0.14 -12.47
C GLU A 175 -2.12 -0.55 -13.67
N PRO A 176 -2.06 0.30 -14.71
CA PRO A 176 -1.29 0.01 -15.91
C PRO A 176 0.19 -0.23 -15.55
N PRO A 177 0.85 -1.25 -16.12
CA PRO A 177 2.20 -1.65 -15.73
C PRO A 177 3.27 -0.62 -16.12
N THR A 178 2.96 0.24 -17.10
CA THR A 178 3.84 1.28 -17.64
C THR A 178 2.98 2.46 -18.14
N GLU A 179 3.50 3.69 -18.05
CA GLU A 179 2.86 4.89 -18.60
C GLU A 179 2.58 4.80 -20.10
N GLU A 180 3.41 4.09 -20.86
CA GLU A 180 3.16 3.86 -22.29
C GLU A 180 1.89 3.04 -22.52
N LYS A 181 1.70 1.94 -21.78
CA LYS A 181 0.46 1.16 -21.84
C LYS A 181 -0.74 1.97 -21.38
N LYS A 182 -0.57 2.83 -20.37
CA LYS A 182 -1.61 3.76 -19.93
C LYS A 182 -2.04 4.70 -21.05
N ARG A 183 -1.11 5.27 -21.81
CA ARG A 183 -1.42 6.14 -22.96
C ARG A 183 -2.09 5.39 -24.11
N GLN A 184 -1.63 4.17 -24.40
CA GLN A 184 -2.15 3.37 -25.51
C GLN A 184 -3.56 2.80 -25.20
N MET A 185 -3.75 2.25 -24.00
CA MET A 185 -4.97 1.52 -23.63
C MET A 185 -5.94 2.33 -22.77
N GLY A 186 -5.48 3.41 -22.12
CA GLY A 186 -6.30 4.24 -21.22
C GLY A 186 -7.62 4.69 -21.84
N PRO A 187 -7.63 5.32 -23.04
CA PRO A 187 -8.87 5.77 -23.67
C PRO A 187 -9.87 4.63 -23.94
N ALA A 188 -9.39 3.43 -24.27
CA ALA A 188 -10.23 2.28 -24.52
C ALA A 188 -10.85 1.72 -23.23
N ILE A 189 -10.07 1.67 -22.14
CA ILE A 189 -10.56 1.25 -20.82
C ILE A 189 -11.53 2.28 -20.25
N GLU A 190 -11.27 3.58 -20.39
CA GLU A 190 -12.18 4.65 -19.95
C GLU A 190 -13.52 4.59 -20.70
N ALA A 191 -13.49 4.34 -22.01
CA ALA A 191 -14.70 4.13 -22.81
C ALA A 191 -15.48 2.88 -22.36
N GLU A 192 -14.78 1.77 -22.08
CA GLU A 192 -15.39 0.53 -21.58
C GLU A 192 -16.01 0.73 -20.19
N MET A 193 -15.32 1.42 -19.28
CA MET A 193 -15.83 1.77 -17.95
C MET A 193 -17.09 2.61 -18.04
N ALA A 194 -17.13 3.59 -18.94
CA ALA A 194 -18.30 4.43 -19.16
C ALA A 194 -19.48 3.66 -19.75
N ALA A 195 -19.23 2.66 -20.59
CA ALA A 195 -20.27 1.87 -21.25
C ALA A 195 -20.87 0.77 -20.35
N HIS A 196 -20.06 0.05 -19.58
CA HIS A 196 -20.49 -1.17 -18.88
C HIS A 196 -20.49 -1.07 -17.36
N GLN A 197 -19.73 -0.16 -16.75
CA GLN A 197 -19.63 0.03 -15.29
C GLN A 197 -19.28 -1.25 -14.49
N ASP A 198 -18.72 -2.26 -15.14
CA ASP A 198 -18.42 -3.59 -14.57
C ASP A 198 -16.91 -3.83 -14.33
N LEU A 199 -16.10 -2.79 -14.49
CA LEU A 199 -14.66 -2.80 -14.29
C LEU A 199 -14.29 -2.24 -12.90
N LEU A 200 -13.40 -2.94 -12.21
CA LEU A 200 -12.80 -2.51 -10.95
C LEU A 200 -11.27 -2.44 -11.13
N ILE A 201 -10.73 -1.23 -11.01
CA ILE A 201 -9.28 -0.99 -11.05
C ILE A 201 -8.76 -0.89 -9.62
N LEU A 202 -7.87 -1.81 -9.25
CA LEU A 202 -7.27 -1.88 -7.91
C LEU A 202 -5.89 -1.19 -7.91
N PRO A 203 -5.46 -0.58 -6.79
CA PRO A 203 -4.16 0.09 -6.64
C PRO A 203 -3.01 -0.93 -6.49
N CYS A 204 -2.85 -1.79 -7.50
CA CYS A 204 -1.85 -2.85 -7.58
C CYS A 204 -1.35 -2.97 -9.02
N SER A 205 -0.15 -3.52 -9.25
CA SER A 205 0.39 -3.61 -10.63
C SER A 205 -0.34 -4.67 -11.46
N ASP A 206 -0.70 -4.33 -12.71
CA ASP A 206 -1.26 -5.28 -13.68
C ASP A 206 -0.19 -6.08 -14.47
N LYS A 207 1.01 -6.24 -13.90
CA LYS A 207 2.03 -7.12 -14.46
C LYS A 207 1.66 -8.57 -14.20
N TYR A 208 1.97 -9.45 -15.16
CA TYR A 208 1.74 -10.89 -15.01
C TYR A 208 2.48 -11.48 -13.79
N GLU A 209 3.70 -11.02 -13.53
CA GLU A 209 4.50 -11.42 -12.36
C GLU A 209 3.85 -11.05 -11.02
N ASP A 210 3.01 -10.02 -11.01
CA ASP A 210 2.31 -9.51 -9.83
C ASP A 210 0.87 -10.05 -9.72
N LEU A 211 0.51 -11.08 -10.49
CA LEU A 211 -0.84 -11.66 -10.49
C LEU A 211 -1.29 -12.10 -9.09
N SER A 212 -0.39 -12.66 -8.28
CA SER A 212 -0.68 -13.04 -6.89
C SER A 212 -1.03 -11.83 -6.02
N LYS A 213 -0.36 -10.69 -6.20
CA LYS A 213 -0.68 -9.43 -5.52
C LYS A 213 -2.04 -8.92 -5.95
N LYS A 214 -2.36 -9.02 -7.24
CA LYS A 214 -3.67 -8.64 -7.77
C LYS A 214 -4.80 -9.48 -7.19
N VAL A 215 -4.61 -10.80 -7.09
CA VAL A 215 -5.55 -11.71 -6.41
C VAL A 215 -5.71 -11.30 -4.94
N PHE A 216 -4.60 -11.07 -4.24
CA PHE A 216 -4.63 -10.64 -2.85
C PHE A 216 -5.38 -9.31 -2.66
N SER A 217 -5.10 -8.30 -3.47
CA SER A 217 -5.81 -7.02 -3.44
C SER A 217 -7.29 -7.15 -3.78
N THR A 218 -7.66 -8.13 -4.60
CA THR A 218 -9.08 -8.43 -4.90
C THR A 218 -9.78 -8.97 -3.66
N ILE A 219 -9.14 -9.89 -2.93
CA ILE A 219 -9.67 -10.44 -1.68
C ILE A 219 -9.74 -9.34 -0.61
N GLU A 220 -8.71 -8.51 -0.48
CA GLU A 220 -8.69 -7.34 0.44
C GLU A 220 -9.85 -6.36 0.14
N TRP A 221 -10.19 -6.17 -1.14
CA TRP A 221 -11.35 -5.35 -1.52
C TRP A 221 -12.68 -6.03 -1.18
N ALA A 222 -12.80 -7.33 -1.47
CA ALA A 222 -14.02 -8.10 -1.23
C ALA A 222 -14.36 -8.23 0.26
N ASP A 223 -13.33 -8.40 1.11
CA ASP A 223 -13.43 -8.60 2.56
C ASP A 223 -14.16 -7.47 3.30
N GLN A 224 -14.27 -6.30 2.68
CA GLN A 224 -15.03 -5.16 3.20
C GLN A 224 -16.55 -5.39 3.15
N TYR A 225 -17.01 -6.41 2.42
CA TYR A 225 -18.42 -6.65 2.13
C TYR A 225 -18.91 -7.99 2.69
N ALA A 226 -20.19 -8.04 3.07
CA ALA A 226 -20.82 -9.29 3.47
C ALA A 226 -21.27 -10.10 2.26
N PHE A 227 -20.57 -11.20 1.97
CA PHE A 227 -20.92 -12.21 0.97
C PHE A 227 -20.73 -13.62 1.58
N ASP A 228 -21.32 -14.63 0.95
CA ASP A 228 -21.27 -16.02 1.42
C ASP A 228 -20.28 -16.86 0.60
N TYR A 229 -20.16 -16.60 -0.70
CA TYR A 229 -19.20 -17.25 -1.59
C TYR A 229 -18.41 -16.26 -2.45
N LEU A 230 -17.12 -16.55 -2.64
CA LEU A 230 -16.21 -15.83 -3.53
C LEU A 230 -15.80 -16.76 -4.67
N ILE A 231 -16.01 -16.32 -5.92
CA ILE A 231 -15.56 -17.04 -7.10
C ILE A 231 -14.51 -16.19 -7.82
N LYS A 232 -13.30 -16.73 -7.93
CA LYS A 232 -12.25 -16.18 -8.80
C LYS A 232 -12.24 -16.95 -10.11
N THR A 233 -12.21 -16.24 -11.23
CA THR A 233 -12.01 -16.82 -12.56
C THR A 233 -11.12 -15.91 -13.42
N ASP A 234 -10.62 -16.43 -14.54
CA ASP A 234 -9.88 -15.66 -15.55
C ASP A 234 -10.79 -15.29 -16.73
N ASP A 235 -10.35 -14.32 -17.55
CA ASP A 235 -11.10 -13.79 -18.68
C ASP A 235 -11.21 -14.72 -19.90
N ASP A 236 -10.52 -15.87 -19.89
CA ASP A 236 -10.56 -16.91 -20.91
C ASP A 236 -11.23 -18.22 -20.46
N ILE A 237 -11.91 -18.21 -19.31
CA ILE A 237 -12.66 -19.36 -18.83
C ILE A 237 -14.14 -19.25 -19.20
N PHE A 238 -14.71 -20.36 -19.66
CA PHE A 238 -16.15 -20.51 -19.81
C PHE A 238 -16.76 -21.10 -18.53
N ALA A 239 -17.71 -20.39 -17.93
CA ALA A 239 -18.38 -20.82 -16.70
C ALA A 239 -19.88 -20.98 -16.93
N ARG A 240 -20.44 -22.10 -16.47
CA ARG A 240 -21.88 -22.39 -16.47
C ARG A 240 -22.51 -21.84 -15.18
N TRP A 241 -22.79 -20.54 -15.16
CA TRP A 241 -23.33 -19.87 -13.97
C TRP A 241 -24.70 -20.40 -13.55
N ASP A 242 -25.48 -20.90 -14.50
CA ASP A 242 -26.72 -21.62 -14.26
C ASP A 242 -26.48 -22.87 -13.39
N THR A 243 -25.54 -23.73 -13.79
CA THR A 243 -25.20 -24.95 -13.03
C THR A 243 -24.58 -24.61 -11.66
N ILE A 244 -23.62 -23.66 -11.63
CA ILE A 244 -22.97 -23.25 -10.39
C ILE A 244 -24.00 -22.68 -9.40
N SER A 245 -25.02 -21.96 -9.89
CA SER A 245 -26.07 -21.42 -9.03
C SER A 245 -26.91 -22.50 -8.36
N GLU A 246 -27.28 -23.54 -9.11
CA GLU A 246 -28.04 -24.68 -8.57
C GLU A 246 -27.23 -25.45 -7.52
N GLU A 247 -25.94 -25.66 -7.81
CA GLU A 247 -25.00 -26.33 -6.88
C GLU A 247 -24.82 -25.53 -5.59
N LEU A 248 -24.62 -24.22 -5.66
CA LEU A 248 -24.46 -23.37 -4.48
C LEU A 248 -25.75 -23.31 -3.65
N VAL A 249 -26.91 -23.23 -4.31
CA VAL A 249 -28.22 -23.27 -3.63
C VAL A 249 -28.44 -24.61 -2.93
N ALA A 250 -28.07 -25.72 -3.57
CA ALA A 250 -28.18 -27.06 -2.97
C ALA A 250 -27.21 -27.24 -1.79
N LEU A 251 -26.02 -26.65 -1.86
CA LEU A 251 -25.02 -26.69 -0.79
C LEU A 251 -25.42 -25.85 0.42
N GLY A 252 -26.12 -24.73 0.21
CA GLY A 252 -26.44 -23.77 1.27
C GLY A 252 -25.21 -22.99 1.75
N ARG A 253 -25.28 -22.30 2.88
CA ARG A 253 -24.13 -21.58 3.46
C ARG A 253 -23.18 -22.57 4.15
N THR A 254 -21.92 -22.58 3.75
CA THR A 254 -20.92 -23.49 4.31
C THR A 254 -19.67 -22.73 4.73
N GLU A 255 -19.17 -23.02 5.93
CA GLU A 255 -17.88 -22.48 6.40
C GLU A 255 -16.71 -23.29 5.86
N ARG A 256 -15.61 -22.61 5.53
CA ARG A 256 -14.35 -23.23 5.07
C ARG A 256 -14.51 -24.12 3.82
N TYR A 257 -15.52 -23.84 3.00
CA TYR A 257 -15.70 -24.49 1.72
C TYR A 257 -14.70 -23.95 0.69
N TRP A 258 -14.02 -24.84 0.00
CA TRP A 258 -13.16 -24.51 -1.13
C TRP A 258 -13.29 -25.60 -2.19
N GLN A 259 -13.57 -25.18 -3.42
CA GLN A 259 -13.61 -26.06 -4.59
C GLN A 259 -13.08 -25.26 -5.79
N GLY A 260 -12.24 -25.90 -6.61
CA GLY A 260 -11.76 -25.25 -7.83
C GLY A 260 -10.56 -25.94 -8.47
N LEU A 261 -10.81 -26.60 -9.59
CA LEU A 261 -9.81 -26.86 -10.64
C LEU A 261 -10.49 -26.52 -11.96
N SER A 262 -10.07 -25.40 -12.58
CA SER A 262 -10.47 -25.07 -13.95
C SER A 262 -9.40 -25.63 -14.89
N TYR A 263 -9.82 -26.42 -15.88
CA TYR A 263 -8.97 -26.82 -16.99
C TYR A 263 -9.06 -25.74 -18.09
N TYR A 264 -7.91 -25.25 -18.55
CA TYR A 264 -7.78 -24.27 -19.64
C TYR A 264 -7.35 -24.94 -20.94
#